data_AF-A0A5A7TBD0-F1
#
_entry.id   AF-A0A5A7TBD0-F1
#
_cell.length_a   1.000
_cell.length_b   1.000
_cell.length_c   1.000
_cell.angle_alpha   90.00
_cell.angle_beta   90.00
_cell.angle_gamma   90.00
#
_symmetry.space_group_name_H-M   'P 1'
#
loop_
_entity.id
_entity.type
_entity.pdbx_description
1 polymer ?
#
loop_
_entity_poly.entity_id
_entity_poly.type
_entity_poly.pdbx_seq_one_letter_code
_entity_poly.pdbx_strand_id
1 'polypeptide(L)'
;MPKRVKIKLVRLGVIKALTRLLKHRNASVGVTEKVLRLLAAAAAVEEGRSEMMVNGGECVGRMVRKVMKVSSAATEQAVTALWCICYLFREEKAAVAAAEAKGVEKILLLMQSHCPATVRVMAKDLLKIFKGYSNIITFEYQII
;
A
#
# COMPACT_ATOMS: atom_id res chain seq x y z
N MET A 1 2.62 1.40 19.35
CA MET A 1 3.34 2.69 19.21
C MET A 1 2.37 3.85 19.42
N PRO A 2 2.63 4.79 20.34
CA PRO A 2 1.72 5.91 20.64
C PRO A 2 1.49 6.86 19.46
N LYS A 3 0.29 7.46 19.34
CA LYS A 3 -0.09 8.37 18.23
C LYS A 3 0.90 9.54 18.07
N ARG A 4 1.34 10.15 19.18
CA ARG A 4 2.32 11.27 19.16
C ARG A 4 3.66 10.88 18.53
N VAL A 5 4.13 9.65 18.73
CA VAL A 5 5.39 9.15 18.15
C VAL A 5 5.23 8.92 16.64
N LYS A 6 4.08 8.39 16.20
CA LYS A 6 3.75 8.22 14.78
C LYS A 6 3.80 9.56 14.04
N ILE A 7 3.15 10.59 14.59
CA ILE A 7 3.10 11.94 14.00
C ILE A 7 4.50 12.55 13.88
N LYS A 8 5.31 12.46 14.96
CA LYS A 8 6.69 12.98 14.94
C LYS A 8 7.54 12.31 13.86
N LEU A 9 7.45 10.99 13.71
CA LEU A 9 8.20 10.26 12.68
C LEU A 9 7.80 10.70 11.27
N VAL A 10 6.51 10.83 11.00
CA VAL A 10 6.03 11.30 9.69
C VAL A 10 6.58 12.69 9.37
N ARG A 11 6.50 13.62 10.33
CA ARG A 11 7.01 15.00 10.16
C ARG A 11 8.52 15.08 9.91
N LEU A 12 9.27 14.03 10.20
CA LEU A 12 10.72 13.95 9.95
C LEU A 12 11.06 13.39 8.55
N GLY A 13 10.10 13.30 7.63
CA GLY A 13 10.32 12.80 6.26
C GLY A 13 10.57 11.29 6.18
N VAL A 14 10.16 10.54 7.22
CA VAL A 14 10.41 9.09 7.31
C VAL A 14 9.76 8.35 6.15
N ILE A 15 8.58 8.75 5.68
CA ILE A 15 7.90 8.08 4.57
C ILE A 15 8.75 8.09 3.30
N LYS A 16 9.36 9.23 2.93
CA LYS A 16 10.26 9.31 1.77
C LYS A 16 11.45 8.35 1.89
N ALA A 17 12.05 8.25 3.08
CA ALA A 17 13.14 7.31 3.35
C ALA A 17 12.67 5.84 3.23
N LEU A 18 11.51 5.52 3.81
CA LEU A 18 10.88 4.19 3.72
C LEU A 18 10.53 3.82 2.27
N THR A 19 9.98 4.75 1.49
CA THR A 19 9.69 4.53 0.06
C THR A 19 10.97 4.24 -0.72
N ARG A 20 12.07 4.96 -0.45
CA ARG A 20 13.37 4.67 -1.07
C ARG A 20 13.86 3.26 -0.73
N LEU A 21 13.73 2.83 0.53
CA LEU A 21 14.08 1.47 0.93
C LEU A 21 13.25 0.41 0.19
N LEU A 22 11.96 0.65 -0.06
CA LEU A 22 11.13 -0.26 -0.88
C LEU A 22 11.60 -0.35 -2.35
N LYS A 23 12.25 0.69 -2.90
CA LYS A 23 12.78 0.69 -4.27
C LYS A 23 14.01 -0.19 -4.43
N HIS A 24 14.82 -0.34 -3.38
CA HIS A 24 16.03 -1.15 -3.45
C HIS A 24 15.66 -2.61 -3.70
N ARG A 25 16.12 -3.15 -4.84
CA ARG A 25 15.88 -4.56 -5.22
C ARG A 25 16.52 -5.55 -4.25
N ASN A 26 17.63 -5.16 -3.64
CA ASN A 26 18.45 -6.01 -2.75
C ASN A 26 18.25 -5.70 -1.26
N ALA A 27 17.17 -5.00 -0.88
CA ALA A 27 16.83 -4.83 0.53
C ALA A 27 16.54 -6.19 1.16
N SER A 28 17.13 -6.48 2.32
CA SER A 28 16.90 -7.76 3.00
C SER A 28 15.42 -7.92 3.39
N VAL A 29 14.99 -9.18 3.54
CA VAL A 29 13.62 -9.52 3.96
C VAL A 29 13.26 -8.79 5.25
N GLY A 30 14.12 -8.87 6.28
CA GLY A 30 13.87 -8.24 7.58
C GLY A 30 13.82 -6.70 7.52
N VAL A 31 14.58 -6.05 6.64
CA VAL A 31 14.46 -4.60 6.42
C VAL A 31 13.13 -4.28 5.76
N THR A 32 12.75 -5.02 4.73
CA THR A 32 11.51 -4.78 3.99
C THR A 32 10.27 -5.00 4.88
N GLU A 33 10.29 -6.02 5.75
CA GLU A 33 9.24 -6.24 6.74
C GLU A 33 9.08 -5.07 7.71
N LYS A 34 10.19 -4.57 8.27
CA LYS A 34 10.18 -3.41 9.19
C LYS A 34 9.64 -2.17 8.49
N VAL A 35 10.06 -1.95 7.25
CA VAL A 35 9.57 -0.83 6.43
C VAL A 35 8.06 -0.91 6.23
N LEU A 36 7.53 -2.07 5.81
CA LEU A 36 6.09 -2.24 5.57
C LEU A 36 5.28 -2.09 6.87
N ARG A 37 5.79 -2.57 8.00
CA ARG A 37 5.16 -2.38 9.32
C ARG A 37 5.09 -0.90 9.71
N LEU A 38 6.15 -0.14 9.47
CA LEU A 38 6.17 1.31 9.75
C LEU A 38 5.21 2.07 8.83
N LEU A 39 5.12 1.68 7.56
CA LEU A 39 4.14 2.24 6.62
C LEU A 39 2.70 1.91 7.05
N ALA A 40 2.40 0.69 7.49
CA ALA A 40 1.08 0.36 8.05
C ALA A 40 0.74 1.21 9.29
N ALA A 41 1.71 1.44 10.16
CA ALA A 41 1.52 2.30 11.33
C ALA A 41 1.28 3.78 10.96
N ALA A 42 1.92 4.26 9.89
CA ALA A 42 1.76 5.61 9.36
C ALA A 42 0.43 5.79 8.60
N ALA A 43 -0.02 4.79 7.85
CA ALA A 43 -1.32 4.80 7.17
C ALA A 43 -2.51 5.01 8.14
N ALA A 44 -2.34 4.62 9.41
CA ALA A 44 -3.34 4.78 10.46
C ALA A 44 -3.45 6.22 11.03
N VAL A 45 -2.61 7.16 10.61
CA VAL A 45 -2.67 8.57 11.02
C VAL A 45 -2.72 9.47 9.80
N GLU A 46 -3.42 10.61 9.91
CA GLU A 46 -3.66 11.52 8.79
C GLU A 46 -2.38 12.04 8.17
N GLU A 47 -1.44 12.51 9.00
CA GLU A 47 -0.17 13.04 8.50
C GLU A 47 0.59 12.00 7.67
N GLY A 48 0.55 10.74 8.11
CA GLY A 48 1.23 9.65 7.43
C GLY A 48 0.62 9.38 6.05
N ARG A 49 -0.70 9.48 5.93
CA ARG A 49 -1.38 9.36 4.63
C ARG A 49 -1.07 10.54 3.73
N SER A 50 -1.17 11.78 4.24
CA SER A 50 -0.84 12.99 3.47
C SER A 50 0.55 12.89 2.88
N GLU A 51 1.54 12.48 3.68
CA GLU A 51 2.92 12.33 3.21
C GLU A 51 3.08 11.21 2.17
N MET A 52 2.36 10.08 2.31
CA MET A 52 2.38 9.02 1.29
C MET A 52 1.84 9.49 -0.07
N MET A 53 0.98 10.51 -0.10
CA MET A 53 0.37 11.04 -1.32
C MET A 53 1.21 12.10 -2.04
N VAL A 54 2.22 12.71 -1.39
CA VAL A 54 3.00 13.86 -1.93
C VAL A 54 3.60 13.58 -3.31
N ASN A 55 4.07 12.35 -3.57
CA ASN A 55 4.68 11.96 -4.85
C ASN A 55 3.74 11.08 -5.69
N GLY A 56 2.51 11.52 -5.91
CA GLY A 56 1.51 10.80 -6.72
C GLY A 56 1.20 9.41 -6.18
N GLY A 57 1.32 9.19 -4.87
CA GLY A 57 1.11 7.87 -4.27
C GLY A 57 2.20 6.85 -4.60
N GLU A 58 3.41 7.24 -5.03
CA GLU A 58 4.48 6.28 -5.35
C GLU A 58 4.70 5.24 -4.25
N CYS A 59 4.64 5.67 -2.97
CA CYS A 59 4.75 4.77 -1.83
C CYS A 59 3.74 3.61 -1.90
N VAL A 60 2.50 3.91 -2.27
CA VAL A 60 1.41 2.95 -2.44
C VAL A 60 1.73 1.96 -3.54
N GLY A 61 2.14 2.45 -4.72
CA GLY A 61 2.53 1.59 -5.83
C GLY A 61 3.70 0.67 -5.48
N ARG A 62 4.67 1.14 -4.67
CA ARG A 62 5.77 0.29 -4.17
C ARG A 62 5.28 -0.78 -3.20
N MET A 63 4.32 -0.46 -2.33
CA MET A 63 3.72 -1.45 -1.43
C MET A 63 2.99 -2.55 -2.20
N VAL A 64 2.17 -2.18 -3.21
CA VAL A 64 1.52 -3.16 -4.11
C VAL A 64 2.56 -4.10 -4.73
N ARG A 65 3.67 -3.56 -5.25
CA ARG A 65 4.72 -4.38 -5.87
C ARG A 65 5.43 -5.33 -4.91
N LYS A 66 5.35 -5.11 -3.59
CA LYS A 66 5.97 -5.97 -2.55
C LYS A 66 5.03 -7.03 -1.99
N VAL A 67 3.72 -6.95 -2.25
CA VAL A 67 2.76 -8.00 -1.89
C VAL A 67 3.21 -9.35 -2.48
N MET A 68 3.28 -10.39 -1.64
CA MET A 68 3.74 -11.75 -1.96
C MET A 68 5.20 -11.89 -2.43
N LYS A 69 6.05 -10.84 -2.32
CA LYS A 69 7.45 -10.89 -2.79
C LYS A 69 8.50 -10.97 -1.67
N VAL A 70 8.08 -11.03 -0.41
CA VAL A 70 8.98 -10.84 0.73
C VAL A 70 8.76 -11.94 1.77
N SER A 71 7.62 -11.91 2.46
CA SER A 71 7.20 -12.91 3.44
C SER A 71 5.70 -12.82 3.66
N SER A 72 5.12 -13.75 4.42
CA SER A 72 3.71 -13.69 4.84
C SER A 72 3.44 -12.46 5.71
N ALA A 73 4.32 -12.19 6.69
CA ALA A 73 4.21 -11.02 7.57
C ALA A 73 4.32 -9.70 6.81
N ALA A 74 5.26 -9.58 5.86
CA ALA A 74 5.36 -8.41 4.99
C ALA A 74 4.10 -8.23 4.13
N THR A 75 3.56 -9.33 3.61
CA THR A 75 2.34 -9.31 2.80
C THR A 75 1.15 -8.81 3.61
N GLU A 76 0.97 -9.30 4.84
CA GLU A 76 -0.08 -8.82 5.74
C GLU A 76 0.06 -7.33 6.02
N GLN A 77 1.26 -6.85 6.38
CA GLN A 77 1.47 -5.42 6.65
C GLN A 77 1.23 -4.54 5.41
N ALA A 78 1.65 -4.99 4.23
CA ALA A 78 1.37 -4.28 2.99
C ALA A 78 -0.13 -4.18 2.71
N VAL A 79 -0.86 -5.29 2.86
CA VAL A 79 -2.31 -5.34 2.64
C VAL A 79 -3.06 -4.50 3.67
N THR A 80 -2.70 -4.57 4.95
CA THR A 80 -3.30 -3.71 5.99
C THR A 80 -3.13 -2.25 5.67
N ALA A 81 -1.92 -1.83 5.29
CA ALA A 81 -1.64 -0.44 4.96
C ALA A 81 -2.43 0.03 3.73
N LEU A 82 -2.47 -0.79 2.66
CA LEU A 82 -3.28 -0.52 1.46
C LEU A 82 -4.77 -0.43 1.80
N TRP A 83 -5.29 -1.35 2.62
CA TRP A 83 -6.69 -1.35 3.04
C TRP A 83 -7.03 -0.13 3.87
N CYS A 84 -6.16 0.27 4.80
CA CYS A 84 -6.33 1.51 5.55
C CYS A 84 -6.47 2.71 4.61
N ILE A 85 -5.52 2.94 3.71
CA ILE A 85 -5.52 4.14 2.87
C ILE A 85 -6.61 4.11 1.79
N CYS A 86 -6.76 3.00 1.06
CA CYS A 86 -7.66 2.93 -0.10
C CYS A 86 -9.11 2.63 0.26
N TYR A 87 -9.37 1.93 1.37
CA TYR A 87 -10.72 1.51 1.75
C TYR A 87 -11.23 2.23 2.99
N LEU A 88 -10.48 2.20 4.10
CA LEU A 88 -10.93 2.80 5.37
C LEU A 88 -10.98 4.32 5.30
N PHE A 89 -9.91 4.96 4.80
CA PHE A 89 -9.80 6.42 4.69
C PHE A 89 -10.14 6.96 3.31
N ARG A 90 -10.34 6.09 2.32
CA ARG A 90 -10.81 6.42 0.95
C ARG A 90 -9.94 7.48 0.26
N GLU A 91 -8.62 7.38 0.40
CA GLU A 91 -7.67 8.24 -0.29
C GLU A 91 -7.68 7.90 -1.79
N GLU A 92 -8.36 8.72 -2.61
CA GLU A 92 -8.53 8.49 -4.04
C GLU A 92 -7.20 8.36 -4.80
N LYS A 93 -6.25 9.26 -4.52
CA LYS A 93 -4.90 9.20 -5.12
C LYS A 93 -4.18 7.89 -4.81
N ALA A 94 -4.44 7.29 -3.64
CA ALA A 94 -3.88 5.99 -3.30
C ALA A 94 -4.51 4.87 -4.13
N ALA A 95 -5.83 4.93 -4.35
CA ALA A 95 -6.54 3.94 -5.16
C ALA A 95 -6.10 3.98 -6.64
N VAL A 96 -5.91 5.18 -7.21
CA VAL A 96 -5.34 5.38 -8.55
C VAL A 96 -3.93 4.79 -8.64
N ALA A 97 -3.02 5.19 -7.74
CA ALA A 97 -1.64 4.70 -7.73
C ALA A 97 -1.55 3.17 -7.52
N ALA A 98 -2.48 2.59 -6.77
CA ALA A 98 -2.57 1.14 -6.60
C ALA A 98 -3.07 0.44 -7.86
N ALA A 99 -4.04 1.00 -8.56
CA ALA A 99 -4.54 0.48 -9.84
C ALA A 99 -3.44 0.51 -10.91
N GLU A 100 -2.76 1.64 -11.10
CA GLU A 100 -1.61 1.78 -12.01
C GLU A 100 -0.48 0.78 -11.70
N ALA A 101 -0.32 0.42 -10.42
CA ALA A 101 0.67 -0.56 -9.97
C ALA A 101 0.24 -2.03 -10.17
N LYS A 102 -0.80 -2.31 -10.97
CA LYS A 102 -1.39 -3.66 -11.18
C LYS A 102 -1.94 -4.27 -9.90
N GLY A 103 -2.64 -3.43 -9.13
CA GLY A 103 -3.21 -3.80 -7.83
C GLY A 103 -4.26 -4.91 -7.95
N VAL A 104 -5.10 -4.90 -8.99
CA VAL A 104 -6.15 -5.91 -9.19
C VAL A 104 -5.54 -7.30 -9.33
N GLU A 105 -4.59 -7.47 -10.22
CA GLU A 105 -3.92 -8.75 -10.48
C GLU A 105 -3.16 -9.22 -9.25
N LYS A 106 -2.50 -8.29 -8.55
CA LYS A 106 -1.77 -8.61 -7.33
C LYS A 106 -2.68 -9.14 -6.22
N ILE A 107 -3.82 -8.52 -6.01
CA ILE A 107 -4.79 -8.92 -4.99
C ILE A 107 -5.50 -10.22 -5.38
N LEU A 108 -5.81 -10.44 -6.66
CA LEU A 108 -6.36 -11.72 -7.14
C LEU A 108 -5.40 -12.89 -6.86
N LEU A 109 -4.11 -12.73 -7.19
CA LEU A 109 -3.09 -13.73 -6.88
C LEU A 109 -2.97 -14.00 -5.38
N LEU A 110 -3.06 -12.96 -4.55
CA LEU A 110 -3.06 -13.11 -3.09
C LEU A 110 -4.26 -13.92 -2.61
N MET A 111 -5.45 -13.67 -3.15
CA MET A 111 -6.66 -14.41 -2.79
C MET A 111 -6.61 -15.87 -3.25
N GLN A 112 -5.94 -16.17 -4.36
CA GLN A 112 -5.72 -17.54 -4.83
C GLN A 112 -4.66 -18.29 -4.00
N SER A 113 -3.84 -17.57 -3.23
CA SER A 113 -2.87 -18.16 -2.31
C SER A 113 -3.49 -18.57 -0.97
N HIS A 114 -2.73 -19.35 -0.20
CA HIS A 114 -3.05 -19.65 1.20
C HIS A 114 -2.74 -18.45 2.12
N CYS A 115 -3.53 -17.38 2.00
CA CYS A 115 -3.45 -16.22 2.88
C CYS A 115 -4.40 -16.33 4.09
N PRO A 116 -4.04 -15.72 5.25
CA PRO A 116 -4.89 -15.70 6.44
C PRO A 116 -6.29 -15.12 6.19
N ALA A 117 -7.28 -15.56 6.98
CA ALA A 117 -8.67 -15.12 6.83
C ALA A 117 -8.83 -13.58 6.93
N THR A 118 -8.12 -12.94 7.86
CA THR A 118 -8.11 -11.48 8.04
C THR A 118 -7.60 -10.75 6.79
N VAL A 119 -6.48 -11.21 6.24
CA VAL A 119 -5.89 -10.69 5.00
C VAL A 119 -6.85 -10.87 3.82
N ARG A 120 -7.55 -12.01 3.75
CA ARG A 120 -8.53 -12.29 2.70
C ARG A 120 -9.73 -11.36 2.74
N VAL A 121 -10.20 -10.96 3.92
CA VAL A 121 -11.28 -9.96 4.05
C VAL A 121 -10.82 -8.61 3.51
N MET A 122 -9.66 -8.12 3.95
CA MET A 122 -9.08 -6.86 3.45
C MET A 122 -8.84 -6.90 1.93
N ALA A 123 -8.36 -8.03 1.41
CA ALA A 123 -8.13 -8.25 -0.01
C ALA A 123 -9.44 -8.14 -0.82
N LYS A 124 -10.56 -8.68 -0.32
CA LYS A 124 -11.87 -8.56 -0.99
C LYS A 124 -12.33 -7.11 -1.11
N ASP A 125 -12.14 -6.31 -0.06
CA ASP A 125 -12.49 -4.89 -0.06
C ASP A 125 -11.63 -4.10 -1.05
N LEU A 126 -10.32 -4.34 -1.02
CA LEU A 126 -9.37 -3.73 -1.95
C LEU A 126 -9.68 -4.06 -3.41
N LEU A 127 -10.07 -5.31 -3.68
CA LEU A 127 -10.40 -5.74 -5.04
C LEU A 127 -11.58 -4.95 -5.63
N LYS A 128 -12.58 -4.60 -4.81
CA LYS A 128 -13.71 -3.77 -5.25
C LYS A 128 -13.24 -2.37 -5.65
N ILE A 129 -12.40 -1.75 -4.82
CA ILE A 129 -11.86 -0.40 -5.07
C ILE A 129 -10.97 -0.41 -6.32
N PHE A 130 -9.99 -1.31 -6.38
CA PHE A 130 -9.01 -1.31 -7.48
C PHE A 130 -9.64 -1.60 -8.84
N LYS A 131 -10.67 -2.45 -8.91
CA LYS A 131 -11.42 -2.67 -10.16
C LYS A 131 -12.11 -1.40 -10.64
N GLY A 132 -12.74 -0.64 -9.73
CA GLY A 132 -13.39 0.62 -10.07
C GLY A 132 -12.41 1.61 -10.72
N TYR A 133 -11.27 1.84 -10.07
CA TYR A 133 -10.25 2.76 -10.59
C TYR A 133 -9.51 2.23 -11.83
N SER A 134 -9.25 0.92 -11.92
CA SER A 134 -8.64 0.32 -13.11
C SER A 134 -9.51 0.53 -14.34
N ASN A 135 -10.84 0.41 -14.20
CA ASN A 135 -11.76 0.65 -15.31
C ASN A 135 -11.72 2.11 -15.78
N ILE A 136 -11.76 3.06 -14.84
CA ILE A 136 -11.67 4.50 -15.16
C ILE A 136 -10.40 4.81 -15.94
N ILE A 137 -9.25 4.35 -15.45
CA ILE A 137 -7.95 4.55 -16.11
C ILE A 137 -7.97 3.97 -17.53
N THR A 138 -8.50 2.75 -17.73
CA THR A 138 -8.58 2.15 -19.07
C THR A 138 -9.48 2.91 -20.03
N PHE A 139 -10.54 3.55 -19.55
CA PHE A 139 -11.42 4.39 -20.38
C PHE A 139 -10.76 5.71 -20.78
N GLU A 140 -10.00 6.35 -19.88
CA GLU A 140 -9.26 7.59 -20.22
C GLU A 140 -8.24 7.35 -21.34
N TYR A 141 -7.55 6.20 -21.34
CA TYR A 141 -6.62 5.83 -22.41
C TYR A 141 -7.28 5.46 -23.76
N GLN A 142 -8.60 5.29 -23.82
CA GLN A 142 -9.32 5.02 -25.08
C GLN A 142 -9.86 6.29 -25.75
N ILE A 143 -9.86 7.42 -25.04
CA ILE A 143 -10.41 8.70 -25.51
C ILE A 143 -9.30 9.65 -26.03
N ILE A 144 -8.03 9.33 -25.75
CA ILE A 144 -6.82 10.05 -26.23
C ILE A 144 -6.20 9.26 -27.39
#